data_AF-A0A3D2J2X0-F1
#
_entry.id   AF-A0A3D2J2X0-F1
#
_cell.length_a   1.000
_cell.length_b   1.000
_cell.length_c   1.000
_cell.angle_alpha   90.00
_cell.angle_beta   90.00
_cell.angle_gamma   90.00
#
_symmetry.space_group_name_H-M   'P 1'
#
loop_
_entity.id
_entity.type
_entity.pdbx_description
1 polymer ?
#
loop_
_entity_poly.entity_id
_entity_poly.type
_entity_poly.pdbx_seq_one_letter_code
_entity_poly.pdbx_strand_id
1 'polypeptide(L)' 'HIWATGDVLGGLQFTHVAYQQGKIVGNNAFATAESGKLQKYEHLIIPWVTYTNPSLSHVGKTEE' A
#
# COMPACT_ATOMS: atom_id res chain seq x y z
N HIS A 1 -5.33 8.91 -18.53
CA HIS A 1 -5.21 7.78 -17.58
C HIS A 1 -5.96 8.14 -16.30
N ILE A 2 -6.70 7.21 -15.72
CA ILE A 2 -7.39 7.39 -14.42
C ILE A 2 -6.71 6.43 -13.44
N TRP A 3 -6.39 6.91 -12.24
CA TRP A 3 -5.70 6.15 -11.21
C TRP A 3 -6.52 6.14 -9.91
N ALA A 4 -6.33 5.11 -9.09
CA ALA A 4 -6.97 4.95 -7.78
C ALA A 4 -5.96 4.43 -6.76
N THR A 5 -6.12 4.82 -5.49
CA THR A 5 -5.24 4.47 -4.36
C THR A 5 -6.01 4.53 -3.05
N GLY A 6 -5.54 3.81 -2.03
CA GLY A 6 -6.13 3.78 -0.70
C GLY A 6 -7.36 2.88 -0.62
N ASP A 7 -8.22 3.17 0.35
CA ASP A 7 -9.31 2.28 0.78
C ASP A 7 -10.32 1.94 -0.33
N VAL A 8 -10.43 2.78 -1.36
CA VAL A 8 -11.26 2.53 -2.55
C VAL A 8 -10.87 1.25 -3.30
N LEU A 9 -9.66 0.74 -3.11
CA LEU A 9 -9.18 -0.50 -3.70
C LEU A 9 -9.68 -1.77 -2.97
N GLY A 10 -10.31 -1.62 -1.79
CA GLY A 10 -10.87 -2.75 -1.03
C GLY A 10 -9.83 -3.68 -0.36
N GLY A 11 -8.54 -3.31 -0.39
CA GLY A 11 -7.45 -4.05 0.26
C GLY A 11 -7.24 -3.65 1.72
N LEU A 12 -5.99 -3.70 2.20
CA LEU A 12 -5.63 -3.26 3.55
C LEU A 12 -5.86 -1.75 3.72
N GLN A 13 -6.80 -1.39 4.60
CA GLN A 13 -7.24 -0.01 4.86
C GLN A 13 -6.41 0.65 5.95
N PHE A 14 -5.10 0.80 5.69
CA PHE A 14 -4.18 1.46 6.60
C PHE A 14 -3.59 2.72 5.96
N THR A 15 -3.44 3.79 6.74
CA THR A 15 -2.88 5.07 6.26
C THR A 15 -1.50 4.91 5.61
N HIS A 16 -0.63 4.07 6.17
CA HIS A 16 0.71 3.83 5.61
C HIS A 16 0.67 3.01 4.30
N VAL A 17 -0.36 2.16 4.12
CA VAL A 17 -0.63 1.46 2.84
C VAL A 17 -1.09 2.46 1.79
N ALA A 18 -2.09 3.28 2.11
CA ALA A 18 -2.60 4.31 1.21
C ALA A 18 -1.52 5.32 0.81
N TYR A 19 -0.63 5.69 1.74
CA TYR A 19 0.51 6.55 1.48
C TYR A 19 1.47 5.94 0.44
N GLN A 20 1.86 4.68 0.61
CA GLN A 20 2.79 4.02 -0.30
C GLN A 20 2.16 3.80 -1.69
N GLN A 21 0.88 3.41 -1.75
CA GLN A 21 0.13 3.32 -3.00
C GLN A 21 0.05 4.68 -3.70
N GLY A 22 -0.21 5.76 -2.96
CA GLY A 22 -0.27 7.12 -3.48
C GLY A 22 1.05 7.60 -4.08
N LYS A 23 2.18 7.26 -3.44
CA LYS A 23 3.52 7.52 -4.00
C LYS A 23 3.73 6.82 -5.34
N ILE A 24 3.36 5.54 -5.43
CA ILE A 24 3.50 4.77 -6.67
C ILE A 24 2.60 5.33 -7.77
N VAL A 25 1.34 5.62 -7.45
CA VAL A 25 0.40 6.22 -8.40
C VAL A 25 0.88 7.59 -8.87
N GLY A 26 1.37 8.43 -7.96
CA GLY A 26 1.96 9.73 -8.31
C GLY A 26 3.14 9.57 -9.27
N ASN A 27 4.09 8.70 -8.95
CA ASN A 27 5.24 8.42 -9.84
C ASN A 27 4.78 7.91 -11.22
N ASN A 28 3.83 6.98 -11.26
CA ASN A 28 3.33 6.39 -12.49
C ASN A 28 2.51 7.39 -13.33
N ALA A 29 1.78 8.31 -12.70
CA ALA A 29 0.98 9.32 -13.40
C ALA A 29 1.85 10.34 -14.16
N PHE A 30 3.08 10.58 -13.69
CA PHE A 30 4.04 11.51 -14.32
C PHE A 30 5.16 10.80 -15.10
N ALA A 31 5.19 9.47 -15.15
CA ALA A 31 6.18 8.73 -15.92
C ALA A 31 5.96 8.96 -17.43
N THR A 32 7.02 9.27 -18.19
CA THR A 32 6.94 9.38 -19.64
C THR A 32 7.23 8.02 -20.29
N ALA A 33 6.75 7.84 -21.53
CA ALA A 33 6.95 6.60 -22.30
C ALA A 33 8.45 6.25 -22.50
N GLU A 34 9.34 7.25 -22.42
CA GLU A 34 10.79 7.08 -22.57
C GLU A 34 11.51 6.85 -21.22
N SER A 35 10.91 7.21 -20.07
CA SER A 35 11.65 7.32 -18.80
C SER A 35 11.44 6.20 -17.79
N GLY A 36 10.51 5.25 -17.94
CA GLY A 36 10.42 4.24 -16.89
C GLY A 36 9.32 3.19 -16.95
N LYS A 37 9.72 1.99 -16.51
CA LYS A 37 8.85 0.89 -16.15
C LYS A 37 7.89 1.35 -15.05
N LEU A 38 6.58 1.17 -15.27
CA LEU A 38 5.56 1.44 -14.25
C LEU A 38 5.89 0.66 -12.97
N GLN A 39 5.87 1.37 -11.84
CA GLN A 39 6.07 0.76 -10.53
C GLN A 39 4.79 0.01 -10.14
N LYS A 40 4.94 -1.20 -9.61
CA LYS A 40 3.83 -2.00 -9.10
C LYS A 40 3.84 -2.05 -7.58
N TYR A 41 2.66 -2.11 -6.99
CA TYR A 41 2.48 -2.33 -5.55
C TYR A 41 2.39 -3.84 -5.29
N GLU A 42 3.52 -4.50 -5.09
CA GLU A 42 3.60 -5.96 -4.92
C GLU A 42 4.66 -6.34 -3.85
N HIS A 43 4.58 -7.55 -3.29
CA HIS A 43 5.59 -8.14 -2.38
C HIS A 43 5.83 -7.41 -1.04
N LEU A 44 4.80 -6.80 -0.44
CA LEU A 44 4.96 -6.01 0.78
C LEU A 44 4.55 -6.78 2.04
N ILE A 45 5.43 -6.79 3.04
CA ILE A 45 5.10 -7.13 4.42
C ILE A 45 4.58 -5.86 5.08
N ILE A 46 3.32 -5.87 5.51
CA ILE A 46 2.62 -4.69 6.03
C ILE A 46 2.40 -4.91 7.54
N PRO A 47 3.09 -4.16 8.42
CA PRO A 47 2.84 -4.24 9.85
C PRO A 47 1.63 -3.39 10.23
N TRP A 48 0.85 -3.85 11.21
CA TRP A 48 -0.21 -3.04 11.82
C TRP A 48 -0.36 -3.33 13.31
N VAL A 49 -1.14 -2.46 13.96
CA VAL A 49 -1.46 -2.56 15.38
C VAL A 49 -2.96 -2.40 15.57
N THR A 50 -3.52 -3.19 16.48
CA THR A 50 -4.88 -3.03 16.99
C THR A 50 -4.77 -2.49 18.41
N TYR A 51 -5.24 -1.26 18.62
CA TYR A 51 -5.18 -0.56 19.91
C TYR A 51 -6.26 -1.06 20.88
N THR A 52 -6.05 -2.28 21.39
CA THR A 52 -6.78 -2.85 22.52
C THR A 52 -5.98 -2.64 23.82
N ASN A 53 -6.47 -3.14 24.94
CA ASN A 53 -5.76 -3.09 26.23
C ASN A 53 -5.55 -4.53 26.75
N PRO A 54 -4.36 -5.14 26.59
CA PRO A 54 -3.12 -4.59 26.01
C PRO A 54 -3.19 -4.48 24.47
N SER A 55 -2.29 -3.71 23.86
CA SER A 55 -2.23 -3.58 22.39
C SER A 55 -1.75 -4.87 21.72
N LEU A 56 -2.21 -5.11 20.49
CA LEU A 56 -1.83 -6.26 19.67
C LEU A 56 -1.18 -5.80 18.38
N SER A 57 0.04 -6.28 18.11
CA SER A 57 0.79 -5.97 16.89
C SER A 57 0.88 -7.20 15.99
N HIS A 58 0.82 -6.99 14.68
CA HIS A 58 0.90 -8.06 13.68
C HIS A 58 1.90 -7.70 12.58
N VAL A 59 2.65 -8.71 12.12
CA VAL A 59 3.46 -8.64 10.91
C VAL A 59 3.51 -10.01 10.23
N GLY A 60 3.28 -10.06 8.92
CA GLY A 60 3.48 -11.28 8.13
C GLY A 60 2.30 -12.25 8.16
N LYS A 61 2.59 -13.54 8.33
CA LYS A 61 1.58 -14.61 8.32
C LYS A 61 1.19 -15.01 9.74
N THR A 62 0.00 -15.57 9.87
CA THR A 62 -0.42 -16.36 11.04
C THR A 62 0.21 -17.76 10.98
N GLU A 63 0.06 -18.53 12.07
CA GLU A 63 0.56 -19.90 12.15
C GLU A 63 -0.17 -20.85 11.18
N GLU A 64 -1.47 -20.64 11.00
CA GLU A 64 -2.31 -21.31 9.98
C GLU A 64 -1.90 -20.91 8.55
#